data_AF-A0A452XNS8-F1
#
_entry.id   AF-A0A452XNS8-F1
#
_cell.length_a   1.000
_cell.length_b   1.000
_cell.length_c   1.000
_cell.angle_alpha   90.00
_cell.angle_beta   90.00
_cell.angle_gamma   90.00
#
_symmetry.space_group_name_H-M   'P 1'
#
loop_
_entity.id
_entity.type
_entity.pdbx_description
1 polymer ?
#
loop_
_entity_poly.entity_id
_entity_poly.type
_entity_poly.pdbx_seq_one_letter_code
_entity_poly.pdbx_strand_id
1 'polypeptide(L)'
;HINPRRGRSRLKPHQPTPPNPPLAGVPARSEQARKMDASKLKKVAGKKFGGPRKKSVTRSVKAGLQFPVGRIGRFLKKGRYAQRVGSGAPVYLAAVLEYLAAEVLELAGNAAKDNKKTRIVPRHLLLAIRNDQELGRLLSGVTIAHGGVIPNINPVLLPKKTAEKAEKTAAKSPKKATKSPKKATKA
;
A
#
# COMPACT_ATOMS: atom_id res chain seq x y z
N HIS A 1 32.18 -39.78 -23.89
CA HIS A 1 32.12 -39.15 -25.23
C HIS A 1 31.68 -37.70 -25.06
N ILE A 2 32.63 -36.77 -25.09
CA ILE A 2 32.40 -35.32 -25.14
C ILE A 2 32.69 -34.89 -26.57
N ASN A 3 31.74 -34.21 -27.23
CA ASN A 3 32.08 -33.32 -28.34
C ASN A 3 31.10 -32.12 -28.42
N PRO A 4 31.58 -30.88 -28.32
CA PRO A 4 30.79 -29.65 -28.30
C PRO A 4 30.77 -28.99 -29.69
N ARG A 5 29.60 -28.58 -30.21
CA ARG A 5 29.52 -27.63 -31.34
C ARG A 5 28.32 -26.67 -31.23
N ARG A 6 28.67 -25.42 -30.93
CA ARG A 6 28.32 -24.17 -31.63
C ARG A 6 26.87 -23.98 -32.13
N GLY A 7 26.27 -22.85 -31.75
CA GLY A 7 25.30 -22.19 -32.62
C GLY A 7 24.57 -21.01 -31.98
N ARG A 8 25.16 -19.81 -32.05
CA ARG A 8 24.55 -18.53 -31.71
C ARG A 8 23.15 -18.41 -32.34
N SER A 9 22.13 -18.09 -31.54
CA SER A 9 20.81 -17.69 -32.02
C SER A 9 20.93 -16.35 -32.75
N ARG A 10 21.04 -16.41 -34.09
CA ARG A 10 20.96 -15.26 -34.98
C ARG A 10 19.52 -14.74 -34.93
N LEU A 11 19.32 -13.55 -34.36
CA LEU A 11 18.07 -12.79 -34.49
C LEU A 11 17.79 -12.58 -35.98
N LYS A 12 16.65 -13.05 -36.46
CA LYS A 12 16.19 -12.80 -37.84
C LYS A 12 15.78 -11.33 -37.97
N PRO A 13 16.14 -10.62 -39.04
CA PRO A 13 15.64 -9.27 -39.28
C PRO A 13 14.15 -9.29 -39.65
N HIS A 14 13.42 -8.29 -39.15
CA HIS A 14 12.01 -8.05 -39.44
C HIS A 14 11.85 -7.72 -40.93
N GLN A 15 11.10 -8.53 -41.68
CA GLN A 15 10.72 -8.17 -43.04
C GLN A 15 9.59 -7.12 -43.02
N PRO A 16 9.59 -6.11 -43.90
CA PRO A 16 8.48 -5.19 -44.06
C PRO A 16 7.29 -5.89 -44.74
N THR A 17 6.09 -5.64 -44.22
CA THR A 17 4.83 -6.15 -44.80
C THR A 17 4.52 -5.45 -46.13
N PRO A 18 3.94 -6.15 -47.12
CA PRO A 18 3.58 -5.55 -48.41
C PRO A 18 2.43 -4.53 -48.26
N PRO A 19 2.34 -3.52 -49.16
CA PRO A 19 1.22 -2.58 -49.17
C PRO A 19 -0.09 -3.26 -49.62
N ASN A 20 -1.21 -2.83 -49.01
CA ASN A 20 -2.54 -3.33 -49.34
C ASN A 20 -2.91 -3.03 -50.80
N PRO A 21 -3.64 -3.94 -51.48
CA PRO A 21 -4.12 -3.70 -52.85
C PRO A 21 -5.19 -2.59 -52.89
N PRO A 22 -5.34 -1.89 -54.03
CA PRO A 22 -6.37 -0.88 -54.20
C PRO A 22 -7.76 -1.53 -54.21
N LEU A 23 -8.71 -0.89 -53.53
CA LEU A 23 -10.11 -1.32 -53.45
C LEU A 23 -10.74 -1.30 -54.85
N ALA A 24 -11.05 -2.49 -55.37
CA ALA A 24 -11.91 -2.65 -56.54
C ALA A 24 -13.32 -2.12 -56.23
N GLY A 25 -13.88 -1.38 -57.19
CA GLY A 25 -15.11 -0.60 -57.05
C GLY A 25 -16.30 -1.39 -56.50
N VAL A 26 -16.86 -0.88 -55.41
CA VAL A 26 -18.18 -1.27 -54.92
C VAL A 26 -19.23 -0.56 -55.78
N PRO A 27 -20.22 -1.25 -56.37
CA PRO A 27 -21.26 -0.59 -57.15
C PRO A 27 -22.06 0.36 -56.24
N ALA A 28 -22.26 1.59 -56.70
CA ALA A 28 -23.04 2.61 -56.00
C ALA A 28 -24.49 2.12 -55.80
N ARG A 29 -24.82 1.78 -54.55
CA ARG A 29 -26.19 1.44 -54.14
C ARG A 29 -27.10 2.63 -54.40
N SER A 30 -28.18 2.42 -55.15
CA SER A 30 -29.15 3.44 -55.53
C SER A 30 -29.71 4.20 -54.32
N GLU A 31 -29.96 5.50 -54.51
CA GLU A 31 -30.31 6.46 -53.45
C GLU A 31 -31.62 6.12 -52.70
N GLN A 32 -32.48 5.31 -53.32
CA GLN A 32 -33.70 4.76 -52.70
C GLN A 32 -33.42 3.71 -51.62
N ALA A 33 -32.32 2.95 -51.72
CA ALA A 33 -31.92 1.98 -50.69
C ALA A 33 -31.35 2.66 -49.42
N ARG A 34 -30.90 3.92 -49.51
CA ARG A 34 -30.47 4.70 -48.34
C ARG A 34 -31.64 5.23 -47.50
N LYS A 35 -32.83 5.40 -48.11
CA LYS A 35 -34.00 6.01 -47.45
C LYS A 35 -34.88 5.03 -46.66
N MET A 36 -34.69 3.71 -46.80
CA MET A 36 -35.45 2.70 -46.05
C MET A 36 -34.72 2.08 -44.84
N ASP A 37 -33.44 2.37 -44.63
CA ASP A 37 -32.66 1.88 -43.48
C ASP A 37 -32.64 2.88 -42.30
N ALA A 38 -32.92 4.16 -42.55
CA ALA A 38 -32.93 5.21 -41.52
C ALA A 38 -34.20 5.20 -40.63
N SER A 39 -35.27 4.50 -41.03
CA SER A 39 -36.55 4.46 -40.30
C SER A 39 -36.73 3.23 -39.41
N LYS A 40 -35.79 2.27 -39.41
CA LYS A 40 -35.88 1.02 -38.62
C LYS A 40 -34.85 0.88 -37.49
N LEU A 41 -34.15 1.97 -37.15
CA LEU A 41 -33.29 2.10 -35.97
C LEU A 41 -33.89 3.00 -34.87
N LYS A 42 -35.22 3.17 -34.88
CA LYS A 42 -35.94 4.04 -33.95
C LYS A 42 -36.98 3.26 -33.13
N LYS A 43 -36.58 2.13 -32.52
CA LYS A 43 -37.46 1.41 -31.59
C LYS A 43 -36.79 0.59 -30.50
N VAL A 44 -35.71 1.10 -29.88
CA VAL A 44 -35.37 0.76 -28.48
C VAL A 44 -34.64 1.95 -27.81
N ALA A 45 -35.32 3.10 -27.71
CA ALA A 45 -34.80 4.26 -26.98
C ALA A 45 -35.85 4.78 -25.99
N GLY A 46 -36.25 3.91 -25.06
CA GLY A 46 -36.92 4.32 -23.82
C GLY A 46 -35.94 5.02 -22.88
N LYS A 47 -35.48 6.22 -23.24
CA LYS A 47 -34.78 7.12 -22.32
C LYS A 47 -35.05 8.55 -22.76
N LYS A 48 -35.97 9.23 -22.07
CA LYS A 48 -36.10 10.68 -22.15
C LYS A 48 -34.74 11.29 -21.75
N PHE A 49 -33.99 11.76 -22.73
CA PHE A 49 -32.82 12.61 -22.54
C PHE A 49 -33.22 14.03 -22.88
N GLY A 50 -33.17 14.94 -21.90
CA GLY A 50 -33.46 16.35 -22.17
C GLY A 50 -33.72 17.23 -20.94
N GLY A 51 -33.24 16.86 -19.76
CA GLY A 51 -33.24 17.74 -18.59
C GLY A 51 -31.83 17.90 -18.04
N PRO A 52 -31.47 19.03 -17.40
CA PRO A 52 -30.14 19.24 -16.84
C PRO A 52 -29.81 18.10 -15.86
N ARG A 53 -28.82 17.29 -16.23
CA ARG A 53 -28.37 16.18 -15.38
C ARG A 53 -27.70 16.76 -14.15
N LYS A 54 -28.28 16.49 -12.97
CA LYS A 54 -27.61 16.76 -11.68
C LYS A 54 -26.23 16.12 -11.72
N LYS A 55 -25.22 16.84 -11.20
CA LYS A 55 -23.84 16.34 -11.08
C LYS A 55 -23.87 14.96 -10.40
N SER A 56 -23.21 13.98 -11.01
CA SER A 56 -23.17 12.63 -10.47
C SER A 56 -22.34 12.61 -9.18
N VAL A 57 -22.99 12.37 -8.05
CA VAL A 57 -22.30 12.16 -6.77
C VAL A 57 -21.91 10.68 -6.66
N THR A 58 -20.64 10.42 -6.31
CA THR A 58 -20.13 9.06 -6.17
C THR A 58 -20.76 8.35 -4.98
N ARG A 59 -20.77 7.02 -5.01
CA ARG A 59 -21.30 6.21 -3.89
C ARG A 59 -20.49 6.39 -2.60
N SER A 60 -19.18 6.63 -2.71
CA SER A 60 -18.30 6.92 -1.56
C SER A 60 -18.71 8.23 -0.89
N VAL A 61 -18.85 9.31 -1.66
CA VAL A 61 -19.28 10.62 -1.13
C VAL A 61 -20.68 10.53 -0.51
N LYS A 62 -21.62 9.82 -1.14
CA LYS A 62 -22.96 9.60 -0.57
C LYS A 62 -22.95 8.81 0.74
N ALA A 63 -21.94 7.96 0.96
CA ALA A 63 -21.81 7.14 2.16
C ALA A 63 -20.89 7.77 3.21
N GLY A 64 -20.26 8.92 2.94
CA GLY A 64 -19.29 9.54 3.84
C GLY A 64 -17.97 8.79 3.98
N LEU A 65 -17.59 7.97 3.00
CA LEU A 65 -16.39 7.12 3.04
C LEU A 65 -15.29 7.67 2.14
N GLN A 66 -14.05 7.65 2.62
CA GLN A 66 -12.85 7.87 1.80
C GLN A 66 -12.57 6.70 0.86
N PHE A 67 -12.90 5.48 1.29
CA PHE A 67 -12.63 4.28 0.52
C PHE A 67 -13.56 4.15 -0.71
N PRO A 68 -13.07 3.57 -1.83
CA PRO A 68 -13.79 3.56 -3.10
C PRO A 68 -14.87 2.46 -3.16
N VAL A 69 -16.08 2.77 -2.69
CA VAL A 69 -17.25 1.87 -2.68
C VAL A 69 -17.54 1.25 -4.05
N GLY A 70 -17.43 2.04 -5.12
CA GLY A 70 -17.65 1.55 -6.48
C GLY A 70 -16.64 0.50 -6.93
N ARG A 71 -15.37 0.66 -6.54
CA ARG A 71 -14.28 -0.28 -6.85
C ARG A 71 -14.45 -1.58 -6.07
N ILE A 72 -14.79 -1.49 -4.79
CA ILE A 72 -15.06 -2.63 -3.92
C ILE A 72 -16.25 -3.44 -4.45
N GLY A 73 -17.34 -2.78 -4.84
CA GLY A 73 -18.49 -3.46 -5.47
C GLY A 73 -18.14 -4.19 -6.76
N ARG A 74 -17.23 -3.64 -7.58
CA ARG A 74 -16.72 -4.33 -8.77
C ARG A 74 -15.88 -5.55 -8.39
N PHE A 75 -15.01 -5.45 -7.38
CA PHE A 75 -14.20 -6.58 -6.92
C PHE A 75 -15.04 -7.70 -6.29
N LEU A 76 -16.10 -7.38 -5.55
CA LEU A 76 -17.04 -8.38 -5.03
C LEU A 76 -17.71 -9.18 -6.16
N LYS A 77 -18.11 -8.52 -7.25
CA LYS A 77 -18.67 -9.21 -8.43
C LYS A 77 -17.63 -10.03 -9.19
N LYS A 78 -16.42 -9.48 -9.37
CA LYS A 78 -15.33 -10.17 -10.08
C LYS A 78 -14.84 -11.40 -9.31
N GLY A 79 -14.86 -11.36 -7.98
CA GLY A 79 -14.45 -12.46 -7.11
C GLY A 79 -15.40 -13.66 -7.09
N ARG A 80 -16.60 -13.54 -7.69
CA ARG A 80 -17.61 -14.63 -7.76
C ARG A 80 -17.94 -15.25 -6.38
N TYR A 81 -17.88 -14.47 -5.31
CA TYR A 81 -18.20 -14.91 -3.93
C TYR A 81 -19.67 -15.32 -3.76
N ALA A 82 -20.57 -14.77 -4.59
CA ALA A 82 -21.99 -15.11 -4.63
C ALA A 82 -22.56 -14.80 -6.03
N GLN A 83 -23.71 -15.38 -6.37
CA GLN A 83 -24.41 -15.13 -7.64
C GLN A 83 -24.87 -13.66 -7.77
N ARG A 84 -25.28 -13.04 -6.65
CA ARG A 84 -25.68 -11.63 -6.58
C ARG A 84 -25.00 -10.96 -5.39
N VAL A 85 -24.67 -9.69 -5.56
CA VAL A 85 -24.10 -8.84 -4.49
C VAL A 85 -25.12 -7.74 -4.20
N GLY A 86 -25.60 -7.68 -2.96
CA GLY A 86 -26.54 -6.67 -2.50
C GLY A 86 -25.99 -5.24 -2.66
N SER A 87 -26.88 -4.26 -2.80
CA SER A 87 -26.49 -2.87 -3.01
C SER A 87 -25.70 -2.30 -1.82
N GLY A 88 -26.05 -2.68 -0.59
CA GLY A 88 -25.39 -2.24 0.65
C GLY A 88 -24.05 -2.94 0.96
N ALA A 89 -23.84 -4.17 0.49
CA ALA A 89 -22.65 -4.96 0.77
C ALA A 89 -21.31 -4.22 0.50
N PRO A 90 -21.09 -3.57 -0.66
CA PRO A 90 -19.85 -2.83 -0.90
C PRO A 90 -19.71 -1.55 -0.06
N VAL A 91 -20.80 -1.01 0.48
CA VAL A 91 -20.74 0.15 1.39
C VAL A 91 -20.25 -0.31 2.75
N TYR A 92 -20.87 -1.36 3.28
CA TYR A 92 -20.50 -1.93 4.57
C TYR A 92 -19.04 -2.42 4.59
N LEU A 93 -18.64 -3.18 3.56
CA LEU A 93 -17.25 -3.64 3.46
C LEU A 93 -16.26 -2.48 3.31
N ALA A 94 -16.62 -1.41 2.57
CA ALA A 94 -15.76 -0.24 2.47
C ALA A 94 -15.57 0.45 3.82
N ALA A 95 -16.64 0.58 4.62
CA ALA A 95 -16.58 1.18 5.95
C ALA A 95 -15.67 0.36 6.89
N VAL A 96 -15.80 -0.98 6.88
CA VAL A 96 -14.95 -1.86 7.71
C VAL A 96 -13.48 -1.76 7.29
N LEU A 97 -13.20 -1.76 5.99
CA LEU A 97 -11.82 -1.63 5.49
C LEU A 97 -11.22 -0.25 5.81
N GLU A 98 -12.03 0.80 5.75
CA GLU A 98 -11.62 2.16 6.11
C GLU A 98 -11.31 2.28 7.61
N TYR A 99 -12.18 1.70 8.45
CA TYR A 99 -11.99 1.65 9.90
C TYR A 99 -10.68 0.93 10.28
N LEU A 100 -10.46 -0.29 9.77
CA LEU A 100 -9.24 -1.05 10.06
C LEU A 100 -7.98 -0.34 9.55
N ALA A 101 -8.06 0.32 8.40
CA ALA A 101 -6.93 1.09 7.88
C ALA A 101 -6.63 2.31 8.76
N ALA A 102 -7.66 3.01 9.23
CA ALA A 102 -7.51 4.14 10.15
C ALA A 102 -6.85 3.71 11.47
N GLU A 103 -7.34 2.63 12.08
CA GLU A 103 -6.81 2.08 13.34
C GLU A 103 -5.31 1.76 13.24
N VAL A 104 -4.92 1.01 12.19
CA VAL A 104 -3.51 0.67 11.96
C VAL A 104 -2.66 1.92 11.71
N LEU A 105 -3.18 2.91 10.98
CA LEU A 105 -2.45 4.14 10.68
C LEU A 105 -2.31 5.05 11.90
N GLU A 106 -3.31 5.10 12.77
CA GLU A 106 -3.27 5.86 14.02
C GLU A 106 -2.18 5.31 14.95
N LEU A 107 -2.22 4.01 15.24
CA LEU A 107 -1.22 3.35 16.09
C LEU A 107 0.18 3.41 15.48
N ALA A 108 0.31 3.22 14.16
CA ALA A 108 1.60 3.34 13.49
C ALA A 108 2.11 4.78 13.42
N GLY A 109 1.21 5.77 13.35
CA GLY A 109 1.50 7.19 13.46
C GLY A 109 2.05 7.55 14.84
N ASN A 110 1.42 7.02 15.89
CA ASN A 110 1.91 7.15 17.27
C ASN A 110 3.30 6.52 17.42
N ALA A 111 3.50 5.28 16.95
CA ALA A 111 4.80 4.63 16.96
C ALA A 111 5.88 5.38 16.13
N ALA A 112 5.49 6.07 15.06
CA ALA A 112 6.40 6.93 14.31
C ALA A 112 6.81 8.16 15.12
N LYS A 113 5.83 8.81 15.76
CA LYS A 113 6.01 9.99 16.60
C LYS A 113 6.90 9.69 17.80
N ASP A 114 6.71 8.55 18.47
CA ASP A 114 7.54 8.10 19.60
C ASP A 114 9.00 7.89 19.19
N ASN A 115 9.20 7.40 17.96
CA ASN A 115 10.52 7.27 17.34
C ASN A 115 11.05 8.57 16.72
N LYS A 116 10.39 9.71 17.00
CA LYS A 116 10.73 11.06 16.51
C LYS A 116 10.80 11.15 14.97
N LYS A 117 9.93 10.41 14.28
CA LYS A 117 9.83 10.39 12.81
C LYS A 117 8.46 10.87 12.35
N THR A 118 8.45 11.61 11.25
CA THR A 118 7.21 12.10 10.61
C THR A 118 6.62 11.13 9.59
N ARG A 119 7.41 10.17 9.11
CA ARG A 119 7.01 9.18 8.11
C ARG A 119 6.86 7.80 8.75
N ILE A 120 5.72 7.15 8.48
CA ILE A 120 5.49 5.74 8.82
C ILE A 120 6.41 4.86 7.96
N VAL A 121 7.13 3.94 8.61
CA VAL A 121 7.97 2.92 7.95
C VAL A 121 7.54 1.52 8.42
N PRO A 122 7.96 0.42 7.78
CA PRO A 122 7.51 -0.92 8.14
C PRO A 122 7.73 -1.30 9.61
N ARG A 123 8.79 -0.78 10.25
CA ARG A 123 9.01 -0.95 11.69
C ARG A 123 7.85 -0.41 12.54
N HIS A 124 7.30 0.75 12.20
CA HIS A 124 6.20 1.36 12.95
C HIS A 124 4.92 0.54 12.80
N LEU A 125 4.66 -0.01 11.61
CA LEU A 125 3.55 -0.95 11.38
C LEU A 125 3.70 -2.20 12.25
N LEU A 126 4.91 -2.77 12.33
CA LEU A 126 5.15 -3.94 13.18
C LEU A 126 4.93 -3.60 14.67
N LEU A 127 5.46 -2.48 15.15
CA LEU A 127 5.28 -2.07 16.54
C LEU A 127 3.79 -1.83 16.87
N ALA A 128 3.04 -1.18 15.99
CA ALA A 128 1.62 -0.96 16.17
C ALA A 128 0.84 -2.29 16.24
N ILE A 129 1.01 -3.16 15.24
CA ILE A 129 0.26 -4.41 15.12
C ILE A 129 0.61 -5.41 16.22
N ARG A 130 1.89 -5.51 16.62
CA ARG A 130 2.33 -6.54 17.58
C ARG A 130 2.16 -6.13 19.04
N ASN A 131 2.02 -4.82 19.34
CA ASN A 131 1.68 -4.34 20.68
C ASN A 131 0.17 -4.26 20.91
N ASP A 132 -0.65 -4.25 19.86
CA ASP A 132 -2.09 -4.29 19.96
C ASP A 132 -2.63 -5.74 19.97
N GLN A 133 -3.52 -6.06 20.92
CA GLN A 133 -4.01 -7.42 21.10
C GLN A 133 -4.91 -7.88 19.95
N GLU A 134 -5.78 -6.99 19.46
CA GLU A 134 -6.78 -7.32 18.45
C GLU A 134 -6.14 -7.45 17.06
N LEU A 135 -5.33 -6.46 16.67
CA LEU A 135 -4.55 -6.48 15.44
C LEU A 135 -3.51 -7.59 15.44
N GLY A 136 -2.87 -7.84 16.58
CA GLY A 136 -1.91 -8.94 16.74
C GLY A 136 -2.56 -10.30 16.50
N ARG A 137 -3.81 -10.49 16.96
CA ARG A 137 -4.59 -11.71 16.70
C ARG A 137 -5.03 -11.79 15.24
N LEU A 138 -5.58 -10.70 14.70
CA LEU A 138 -6.06 -10.61 13.32
C LEU A 138 -4.95 -10.89 12.30
N LEU A 139 -3.72 -10.44 12.57
CA LEU A 139 -2.56 -10.52 11.67
C LEU A 139 -1.47 -11.50 12.16
N SER A 140 -1.83 -12.45 13.02
CA SER A 140 -0.89 -13.40 13.65
C SER A 140 -0.01 -14.15 12.64
N GLY A 141 -0.59 -14.60 11.51
CA GLY A 141 0.09 -15.30 10.43
C GLY A 141 0.70 -14.41 9.33
N VAL A 142 0.67 -13.09 9.47
CA VAL A 142 1.17 -12.17 8.44
C VAL A 142 2.60 -11.73 8.76
N THR A 143 3.49 -11.84 7.78
CA THR A 143 4.86 -11.34 7.87
C THR A 143 4.94 -9.91 7.35
N ILE A 144 5.45 -8.99 8.18
CA ILE A 144 5.70 -7.59 7.79
C ILE A 144 7.15 -7.47 7.36
N ALA A 145 7.38 -7.39 6.05
CA ALA A 145 8.71 -7.22 5.49
C ALA A 145 9.38 -5.94 6.05
N HIS A 146 10.66 -6.03 6.41
CA HIS A 146 11.44 -4.95 7.04
C HIS A 146 10.88 -4.45 8.40
N GLY A 147 10.01 -5.21 9.05
CA GLY A 147 9.43 -4.86 10.36
C GLY A 147 10.34 -5.18 11.55
N GLY A 148 11.15 -6.23 11.48
CA GLY A 148 11.90 -6.75 12.63
C GLY A 148 10.99 -7.45 13.65
N VAL A 149 11.37 -7.44 14.94
CA VAL A 149 10.60 -8.04 16.06
C VAL A 149 10.44 -7.08 17.24
N ILE A 150 9.42 -7.26 18.09
CA ILE A 150 9.35 -6.51 19.36
C ILE A 150 10.57 -6.90 20.21
N PRO A 151 11.30 -5.93 20.80
CA PRO A 151 12.39 -6.23 21.72
C PRO A 151 11.86 -7.03 22.91
N ASN A 152 12.36 -8.25 23.08
CA ASN A 152 12.04 -9.10 24.22
C ASN A 152 13.26 -10.00 24.51
N ILE A 153 13.76 -9.97 25.75
CA ILE A 153 14.87 -10.80 26.20
C ILE A 153 14.33 -11.72 27.28
N ASN A 154 14.52 -13.03 27.12
CA ASN A 154 14.13 -13.98 28.16
C ASN A 154 14.88 -13.66 29.47
N PRO A 155 14.21 -13.55 30.63
CA PRO A 155 14.84 -13.18 31.89
C PRO A 155 16.06 -14.02 32.29
N VAL A 156 16.11 -15.29 31.85
CA VAL A 156 17.24 -16.20 32.10
C VAL A 156 18.54 -15.74 31.44
N LEU A 157 18.43 -15.00 30.33
CA LEU A 157 19.57 -14.47 29.58
C LEU A 157 20.10 -13.16 30.15
N LEU A 158 19.42 -12.57 31.14
CA LEU A 158 19.88 -11.36 31.78
C LEU A 158 21.06 -11.67 32.72
N PRO A 159 22.05 -10.75 32.84
CA PRO A 159 23.12 -10.91 33.81
C PRO A 159 22.55 -11.13 35.22
N LYS A 160 23.03 -12.15 35.92
CA LYS A 160 22.72 -12.33 37.34
C LYS A 160 23.23 -11.10 38.09
N LYS A 161 22.44 -10.57 39.03
CA LYS A 161 22.61 -9.31 39.80
C LYS A 161 23.95 -9.07 40.54
N THR A 162 25.02 -9.83 40.27
CA THR A 162 26.32 -9.68 40.91
C THR A 162 27.20 -8.55 40.34
N ALA A 163 26.85 -7.95 39.19
CA ALA A 163 27.71 -6.97 38.51
C ALA A 163 27.52 -5.49 38.95
N GLU A 164 26.43 -5.13 39.61
CA GLU A 164 26.16 -3.71 40.00
C GLU A 164 27.10 -3.17 41.10
N LYS A 165 27.89 -4.04 41.75
CA LYS A 165 28.85 -3.62 42.80
C LYS A 165 30.28 -3.34 42.30
N ALA A 166 30.63 -3.70 41.07
CA ALA A 166 32.02 -3.59 40.59
C ALA A 166 32.37 -2.24 39.95
N GLU A 167 31.38 -1.45 39.51
CA GLU A 167 31.64 -0.21 38.75
C GLU A 167 31.79 1.05 39.65
N LYS A 168 31.48 0.96 40.94
CA LYS A 168 31.60 2.09 41.89
C LYS A 168 32.96 2.23 42.59
N THR A 169 33.88 1.29 42.43
CA THR A 169 35.17 1.28 43.17
C THR A 169 36.40 1.68 42.35
N ALA A 170 36.30 1.88 41.03
CA ALA A 170 37.47 2.19 40.21
C ALA A 170 37.84 3.70 40.13
N ALA A 171 37.05 4.61 40.73
CA ALA A 171 37.22 6.06 40.60
C ALA A 171 37.87 6.78 41.81
N LYS A 172 38.75 6.11 42.57
CA LYS A 172 39.57 6.78 43.60
C LYS A 172 41.03 6.33 43.54
N SER A 173 41.85 7.14 42.89
CA SER A 173 43.32 7.16 43.04
C SER A 173 43.81 8.57 43.40
N PRO A 174 44.90 8.70 44.17
CA PRO A 174 45.11 9.80 45.12
C PRO A 174 46.04 10.90 44.58
N LYS A 175 45.73 12.18 44.84
CA LYS A 175 46.65 13.30 44.57
C LYS A 175 47.66 13.47 45.72
N LYS A 176 48.93 13.18 45.40
CA LYS A 176 50.13 13.42 46.20
C LYS A 176 50.49 14.92 46.21
N ALA A 177 50.93 15.41 47.37
CA ALA A 177 51.29 16.79 47.64
C ALA A 177 52.60 17.24 46.97
N THR A 178 52.67 18.53 46.60
CA THR A 178 53.92 19.29 46.43
C THR A 178 53.74 20.73 46.92
N LYS A 179 54.74 21.16 47.71
CA LYS A 179 54.87 22.38 48.52
C LYS A 179 55.18 23.64 47.68
N SER A 180 54.59 24.78 48.08
CA SER A 180 55.06 26.21 48.26
C SER A 180 56.10 26.85 47.30
N PRO A 181 56.32 28.21 47.23
CA PRO A 181 55.90 29.30 48.14
C PRO A 181 55.48 30.68 47.53
N LYS A 182 54.89 31.52 48.41
CA LYS A 182 54.80 33.01 48.52
C LYS A 182 55.30 33.92 47.38
N LYS A 183 54.50 34.96 47.08
CA LYS A 183 54.94 36.38 47.16
C LYS A 183 53.76 37.34 47.37
N ALA A 184 53.94 38.27 48.31
CA ALA A 184 53.15 39.49 48.55
C ALA A 184 53.24 40.42 47.31
N THR A 185 52.35 41.39 47.05
CA THR A 185 52.11 42.62 47.84
C THR A 185 50.96 43.45 47.21
N LYS A 186 50.17 44.09 48.09
CA LYS A 186 49.43 45.38 47.98
C LYS A 186 49.61 46.23 46.71
N ALA A 187 48.51 46.80 46.21
CA ALA A 187 48.05 48.15 46.55
C ALA A 187 46.55 48.27 46.23
#